data_AF-A0A974UBB7-F1
#
_entry.id   AF-A0A974UBB7-F1
#
_cell.length_a   1.000
_cell.length_b   1.000
_cell.length_c   1.000
_cell.angle_alpha   90.00
_cell.angle_beta   90.00
_cell.angle_gamma   90.00
#
_symmetry.space_group_name_H-M   'P 1'
#
loop_
_entity.id
_entity.type
_entity.pdbx_description
1 polymer ?
#
loop_
_entity_poly.entity_id
_entity_poly.type
_entity_poly.pdbx_seq_one_letter_code
_entity_poly.pdbx_strand_id
1 'polypeptide(L)' 'MKKISFLLVICTLTACSTKEKIYTVEEFMKDEPLMKKVLKECSEMSFNDQDNSTNCARARKAQVEIDFKKLTGGK' A
#
# COMPACT_ATOMS: atom_id res chain seq x y z
N MET A 1 36.49 0.77 -34.50
CA MET A 1 36.26 -0.68 -34.40
C MET A 1 35.53 -1.00 -33.11
N LYS A 2 34.54 -1.88 -33.21
CA LYS A 2 33.40 -2.07 -32.31
C LYS A 2 33.58 -3.37 -31.52
N LYS A 3 33.46 -3.33 -30.18
CA LYS A 3 33.19 -4.48 -29.26
C LYS A 3 32.55 -3.90 -27.98
N ILE A 4 31.22 -3.87 -27.84
CA ILE A 4 30.36 -4.87 -27.17
C ILE A 4 30.83 -5.09 -25.71
N SER A 5 30.20 -4.40 -24.76
CA SER A 5 29.10 -4.88 -23.91
C SER A 5 29.61 -5.71 -22.73
N PHE A 6 29.36 -5.25 -21.51
CA PHE A 6 28.85 -6.12 -20.45
C PHE A 6 28.05 -5.29 -19.46
N LEU A 7 26.73 -5.41 -19.59
CA LEU A 7 25.74 -5.20 -18.54
C LEU A 7 26.27 -5.75 -17.21
N LEU A 8 26.29 -4.90 -16.18
CA LEU A 8 26.19 -5.34 -14.79
C LEU A 8 25.48 -4.23 -14.01
N VAL A 9 24.22 -4.00 -14.40
CA VAL A 9 23.24 -3.39 -13.52
C VAL A 9 22.93 -4.45 -12.48
N ILE A 10 23.73 -4.49 -11.42
CA ILE A 10 23.40 -5.26 -10.23
C ILE A 10 22.30 -4.48 -9.53
N CYS A 11 21.05 -4.67 -9.99
CA CYS A 11 19.88 -4.41 -9.17
C CYS A 11 19.92 -5.44 -8.03
N THR A 12 20.66 -5.14 -6.97
CA THR A 12 20.42 -5.78 -5.68
C THR A 12 19.06 -5.30 -5.21
N LEU A 13 18.01 -5.99 -5.67
CA LEU A 13 16.75 -6.04 -4.95
C LEU A 13 17.04 -6.79 -3.65
N THR A 14 17.64 -6.08 -2.70
CA THR A 14 17.54 -6.45 -1.30
C THR A 14 16.06 -6.37 -0.98
N ALA A 15 15.37 -7.50 -1.15
CA ALA A 15 14.09 -7.73 -0.52
C ALA A 15 14.35 -7.65 0.98
N CYS A 16 14.31 -6.43 1.51
CA CYS A 16 14.16 -6.19 2.94
C CYS A 16 12.91 -6.96 3.34
N SER A 17 13.10 -8.05 4.08
CA SER A 17 12.07 -8.57 4.98
C SER A 17 11.89 -7.56 6.13
N THR A 18 11.54 -6.34 5.78
CA THR A 18 10.92 -5.40 6.69
C THR A 18 9.55 -5.99 6.96
N LYS A 19 9.35 -6.52 8.16
CA LYS A 19 8.01 -6.79 8.68
C LYS A 19 7.19 -5.53 8.42
N GLU A 20 6.26 -5.62 7.47
CA GLU A 20 5.46 -4.48 7.07
C GLU A 20 4.73 -3.97 8.31
N LYS A 21 4.83 -2.66 8.58
CA LYS A 21 4.10 -2.07 9.70
C LYS A 21 2.62 -2.32 9.47
N ILE A 22 1.96 -2.97 10.42
CA ILE A 22 0.51 -3.17 10.39
C ILE A 22 -0.14 -1.93 11.00
N TYR A 23 -0.81 -1.14 10.17
CA TYR A 23 -1.49 0.09 10.60
C TYR A 23 -2.89 -0.24 11.11
N THR A 24 -3.38 0.55 12.06
CA THR A 24 -4.77 0.50 12.54
C THR A 24 -5.70 1.30 11.62
N VAL A 25 -7.00 1.06 11.73
CA VAL A 25 -8.02 1.85 11.01
C VAL A 25 -7.93 3.33 11.40
N GLU A 26 -7.75 3.61 12.69
CA GLU A 26 -7.63 4.98 13.21
C GLU A 26 -6.41 5.72 12.66
N GLU A 27 -5.27 5.04 12.50
CA GLU A 27 -4.09 5.63 11.86
C GLU A 27 -4.39 6.03 10.41
N PHE A 28 -5.07 5.16 9.64
CA PHE A 28 -5.48 5.49 8.27
C PHE A 28 -6.49 6.65 8.21
N MET A 29 -7.41 6.73 9.18
CA MET A 29 -8.37 7.82 9.24
C MET A 29 -7.73 9.17 9.59
N LYS A 30 -6.61 9.16 10.32
CA LYS A 30 -5.86 10.36 10.70
C LYS A 30 -4.86 10.82 9.63
N ASP A 31 -4.42 9.90 8.77
CA ASP A 31 -3.42 10.15 7.72
C ASP A 31 -3.94 9.69 6.35
N GLU A 32 -4.64 10.61 5.67
CA GLU A 32 -5.19 10.36 4.34
C GLU A 32 -4.11 10.04 3.28
N PRO A 33 -2.95 10.73 3.23
CA PRO A 33 -1.85 10.35 2.33
C PRO A 33 -1.39 8.91 2.52
N LEU A 34 -1.22 8.45 3.77
CA LEU A 34 -0.85 7.07 4.08
C LEU A 34 -1.93 6.10 3.59
N MET A 35 -3.20 6.37 3.87
CA MET A 35 -4.31 5.52 3.44
C MET A 35 -4.35 5.40 1.91
N LYS A 36 -4.25 6.52 1.17
CA LYS A 36 -4.25 6.51 -0.29
C LYS A 36 -3.07 5.74 -0.87
N LYS A 37 -1.89 5.88 -0.26
CA LYS A 37 -0.70 5.11 -0.66
C LYS A 37 -0.96 3.61 -0.53
N VAL A 38 -1.42 3.16 0.64
CA VAL A 38 -1.69 1.74 0.87
C VAL A 38 -2.80 1.22 -0.05
N LEU A 39 -3.88 1.98 -0.25
CA LEU A 39 -4.95 1.58 -1.19
C LEU A 39 -4.43 1.43 -2.63
N LYS A 40 -3.53 2.32 -3.06
CA LYS A 40 -2.89 2.21 -4.36
C LYS A 40 -2.03 0.94 -4.46
N GLU A 41 -1.17 0.69 -3.46
CA GLU A 41 -0.38 -0.54 -3.38
C GLU A 41 -1.29 -1.77 -3.44
N CYS A 42 -2.41 -1.78 -2.71
CA CYS A 42 -3.41 -2.84 -2.73
C CYS A 42 -4.05 -3.06 -4.11
N SER A 43 -4.19 -2.01 -4.93
CA SER A 43 -4.75 -2.13 -6.29
C SER A 43 -3.75 -2.70 -7.30
N GLU A 44 -2.46 -2.65 -6.98
CA GLU A 44 -1.37 -3.16 -7.82
C GLU A 44 -1.00 -4.61 -7.44
N MET A 45 -1.51 -5.12 -6.32
CA MET A 45 -1.31 -6.51 -5.87
C MET A 45 -2.17 -7.51 -6.65
N SER A 46 -1.75 -8.78 -6.64
CA SER A 46 -2.61 -9.88 -7.09
C SER A 46 -3.83 -10.00 -6.17
N PHE A 47 -4.96 -10.52 -6.70
CA PHE A 47 -6.18 -10.70 -5.91
C PHE A 47 -5.93 -11.52 -4.63
N ASN A 48 -5.13 -12.58 -4.73
CA ASN A 48 -4.83 -13.45 -3.58
C ASN A 48 -4.03 -12.69 -2.50
N ASP A 49 -3.09 -11.84 -2.89
CA ASP A 49 -2.26 -11.10 -1.92
C ASP A 49 -3.06 -9.97 -1.28
N GLN A 50 -3.98 -9.37 -2.03
CA GLN A 50 -4.88 -8.33 -1.54
C GLN A 50 -5.80 -8.83 -0.41
N ASP A 51 -6.35 -10.04 -0.55
CA ASP A 51 -7.24 -10.64 0.45
C ASP A 51 -6.50 -11.08 1.71
N ASN A 52 -5.23 -11.48 1.57
CA ASN A 52 -4.38 -11.86 2.70
C ASN A 52 -3.74 -10.65 3.41
N SER A 53 -3.77 -9.46 2.81
CA SER A 53 -3.17 -8.26 3.40
C SER A 53 -4.07 -7.61 4.46
N THR A 54 -3.61 -7.65 5.71
CA THR A 54 -4.27 -6.95 6.83
C THR A 54 -4.34 -5.43 6.59
N ASN A 55 -3.30 -4.83 6.00
CA ASN A 55 -3.28 -3.41 5.70
C ASN A 55 -4.31 -3.04 4.62
N CYS A 56 -4.49 -3.88 3.58
CA CYS A 56 -5.53 -3.67 2.58
C CYS A 56 -6.94 -3.74 3.17
N ALA A 57 -7.22 -4.71 4.04
CA ALA A 57 -8.50 -4.80 4.73
C ALA A 57 -8.78 -3.57 5.60
N ARG A 58 -7.79 -3.11 6.36
CA ARG A 58 -7.94 -1.95 7.27
C ARG A 58 -8.03 -0.61 6.53
N ALA A 59 -7.24 -0.41 5.48
CA ALA A 59 -7.32 0.80 4.65
C ALA A 59 -8.68 0.91 3.95
N ARG A 60 -9.21 -0.19 3.41
CA ARG A 60 -10.57 -0.23 2.82
C ARG A 60 -11.65 0.10 3.85
N LYS A 61 -11.55 -0.43 5.07
CA LYS A 61 -12.48 -0.11 6.16
C LYS A 61 -12.41 1.38 6.54
N ALA A 62 -11.21 1.94 6.67
CA ALA A 62 -11.03 3.37 6.97
C ALA A 62 -11.67 4.26 5.88
N GLN A 63 -11.48 3.91 4.60
CA GLN A 63 -12.10 4.61 3.48
C GLN A 63 -13.62 4.61 3.58
N VAL A 64 -14.23 3.44 3.84
CA VAL A 64 -15.68 3.30 4.02
C VAL A 64 -16.18 4.16 5.19
N GLU A 65 -15.49 4.16 6.32
CA GLU A 65 -15.88 4.98 7.48
C GLU A 65 -15.78 6.48 7.19
N ILE A 66 -14.74 6.92 6.48
CA ILE A 66 -14.60 8.33 6.05
C ILE A 66 -15.76 8.71 5.12
N ASP A 67 -16.05 7.88 4.12
CA ASP A 67 -17.10 8.18 3.15
C ASP A 67 -18.48 8.18 3.80
N PHE A 68 -18.73 7.25 4.72
CA PHE A 68 -19.94 7.23 5.53
C PHE A 68 -20.08 8.49 6.40
N LYS A 69 -19.00 8.94 7.06
CA LYS A 69 -18.99 10.19 7.84
C LYS A 69 -19.28 11.41 6.98
N LYS A 70 -18.69 11.48 5.77
CA LYS A 70 -18.96 12.56 4.80
C LYS A 70 -20.43 12.59 4.39
N LEU A 71 -21.03 11.43 4.12
CA LEU A 71 -22.44 11.31 3.73
C LEU A 71 -23.41 11.67 4.87
N THR A 72 -23.02 11.42 6.12
CA THR A 72 -23.85 11.65 7.31
C THR A 72 -23.62 13.02 7.96
N GLY A 73 -22.74 13.86 7.40
CA GLY A 73 -22.45 15.19 7.94
C GLY A 73 -21.67 15.17 9.26
N GLY A 74 -20.98 14.07 9.57
CA GLY A 74 -20.16 13.94 10.77
C GLY A 74 -19.00 14.93 10.73
N LYS A 75 -19.11 16.00 11.52
CA LYS A 75 -18.01 16.91 11.85
C LYS A 75 -17.06 16.27 12.85
#